data_AF-A0A3C0ISA3-F1
#
_entry.id   AF-A0A3C0ISA3-F1
#
_cell.length_a   1.000
_cell.length_b   1.000
_cell.length_c   1.000
_cell.angle_alpha   90.00
_cell.angle_beta   90.00
_cell.angle_gamma   90.00
#
_symmetry.space_group_name_H-M   'P 1'
#
loop_
_entity.id
_entity.type
_entity.pdbx_description
1 polymer ?
#
loop_
_entity_poly.entity_id
_entity_poly.type
_entity_poly.pdbx_seq_one_letter_code
_entity_poly.pdbx_strand_id
1 'polypeptide(L)'
;MKSIFPIVSITCLWVAVACSKPVPNPPQAQPITQTVAFRLAQAKSYDAPVYNGLMAEVKLTISKENIHTGANTIVWDSTINMQRIQLFPQAVSPALIVKNIGNIIPDRQQLRTSVVVRYITNQNYTYHKAVGTAMPHHTNFKQVEVTL
;
A
#
# COMPACT_ATOMS: atom_id res chain seq x y z
N MET A 1 51.84 -20.29 75.13
CA MET A 1 51.10 -20.27 73.84
C MET A 1 49.63 -20.06 74.19
N LYS A 2 49.13 -18.81 74.20
CA LYS A 2 48.39 -18.11 73.12
C LYS A 2 47.07 -18.84 72.79
N SER A 3 45.94 -18.46 73.43
CA SER A 3 44.84 -17.61 72.87
C SER A 3 43.90 -18.41 71.94
N ILE A 4 42.56 -18.30 71.83
CA ILE A 4 41.50 -17.28 72.03
C ILE A 4 40.13 -18.04 71.96
N PHE A 5 39.08 -17.58 72.65
CA PHE A 5 37.66 -17.86 72.30
C PHE A 5 37.30 -17.17 70.94
N PRO A 6 36.26 -17.60 70.18
CA PRO A 6 35.03 -16.80 70.24
C PRO A 6 33.69 -17.51 69.95
N ILE A 7 32.65 -16.85 70.49
CA ILE A 7 31.23 -16.91 70.18
C ILE A 7 31.00 -16.44 68.73
N VAL A 8 30.18 -17.14 67.94
CA VAL A 8 29.64 -16.60 66.67
C VAL A 8 28.12 -16.80 66.62
N SER A 9 27.47 -15.64 66.74
CA SER A 9 26.06 -15.32 66.55
C SER A 9 25.51 -15.83 65.20
N ILE A 10 24.38 -16.55 65.24
CA ILE A 10 23.61 -16.93 64.04
C ILE A 10 22.58 -15.82 63.79
N THR A 11 22.98 -14.82 63.02
CA THR A 11 22.10 -13.75 62.54
C THR A 11 21.30 -14.18 61.32
N CYS A 12 19.99 -14.22 61.51
CA CYS A 12 18.86 -14.04 60.58
C CYS A 12 19.23 -13.68 59.12
N LEU A 13 18.97 -14.59 58.17
CA LEU A 13 18.97 -14.29 56.74
C LEU A 13 17.51 -14.13 56.26
N TRP A 14 17.02 -12.89 56.24
CA TRP A 14 15.78 -12.54 55.56
C TRP A 14 16.03 -12.54 54.06
N VAL A 15 15.56 -13.57 53.37
CA VAL A 15 15.58 -13.62 51.90
C VAL A 15 14.42 -12.78 51.39
N ALA A 16 14.71 -11.55 50.97
CA ALA A 16 13.76 -10.72 50.24
C ALA A 16 13.53 -11.33 48.85
N VAL A 17 12.40 -12.02 48.67
CA VAL A 17 11.93 -12.49 47.37
C VAL A 17 11.42 -11.28 46.59
N ALA A 18 12.25 -10.75 45.70
CA ALA A 18 11.86 -9.71 44.77
C ALA A 18 10.89 -10.29 43.73
N CYS A 19 9.59 -10.02 43.89
CA CYS A 19 8.58 -10.27 42.86
C CYS A 19 8.76 -9.28 41.71
N SER A 20 9.51 -9.67 40.68
CA SER A 20 9.54 -8.97 39.40
C SER A 20 8.17 -9.08 38.75
N LYS A 21 7.41 -7.98 38.69
CA LYS A 21 6.18 -7.95 37.88
C LYS A 21 6.57 -8.16 36.41
N PRO A 22 5.95 -9.11 35.69
CA PRO A 22 6.24 -9.28 34.27
C PRO A 22 5.90 -7.99 33.53
N VAL A 23 6.87 -7.44 32.81
CA VAL A 23 6.67 -6.30 31.93
C VAL A 23 5.64 -6.72 30.87
N PRO A 24 4.52 -5.99 30.71
CA PRO A 24 3.58 -6.30 29.64
C PRO A 24 4.29 -6.14 28.30
N ASN A 25 4.31 -7.20 27.48
CA ASN A 25 4.78 -7.07 26.11
C ASN A 25 3.93 -6.01 25.40
N PRO A 26 4.53 -5.07 24.64
CA PRO A 26 3.76 -4.13 23.85
C PRO A 26 2.86 -4.91 22.86
N PRO A 27 1.63 -4.44 22.61
CA PRO A 27 0.75 -5.10 21.65
C PRO A 27 1.46 -5.24 20.31
N GLN A 28 1.58 -6.47 19.80
CA GLN A 28 2.09 -6.69 18.45
C GLN A 28 1.07 -6.13 17.45
N ALA A 29 1.51 -5.22 16.59
CA ALA A 29 0.67 -4.70 15.51
C ALA A 29 0.23 -5.85 14.60
N GLN A 30 -1.08 -6.06 14.48
CA GLN A 30 -1.60 -7.08 13.56
C GLN A 30 -1.34 -6.63 12.12
N PRO A 31 -0.89 -7.53 11.23
CA PRO A 31 -0.75 -7.22 9.81
C PRO A 31 -2.11 -6.90 9.19
N ILE A 32 -2.30 -5.64 8.82
CA ILE A 32 -3.46 -5.19 8.07
C ILE A 32 -3.22 -5.51 6.60
N THR A 33 -4.13 -6.26 5.98
CA THR A 33 -4.13 -6.43 4.53
C THR A 33 -4.94 -5.31 3.90
N GLN A 34 -4.32 -4.57 2.99
CA GLN A 34 -4.99 -3.53 2.23
C GLN A 34 -5.26 -4.00 0.80
N THR A 35 -6.48 -3.77 0.32
CA THR A 35 -6.93 -4.16 -1.01
C THR A 35 -7.13 -2.94 -1.88
N VAL A 36 -6.52 -2.93 -3.06
CA VAL A 36 -6.73 -1.90 -4.08
C VAL A 36 -7.41 -2.54 -5.29
N ALA A 37 -8.51 -1.95 -5.75
CA ALA A 37 -9.23 -2.37 -6.94
C ALA A 37 -9.25 -1.24 -7.96
N PHE A 38 -8.64 -1.45 -9.12
CA PHE A 38 -8.77 -0.54 -10.26
C PHE A 38 -9.96 -0.96 -11.11
N ARG A 39 -10.91 -0.03 -11.31
CA ARG A 39 -12.06 -0.21 -12.18
C ARG A 39 -11.79 0.54 -13.48
N LEU A 40 -11.50 -0.20 -14.55
CA LEU A 40 -11.10 0.33 -15.85
C LEU A 40 -12.28 0.33 -16.82
N ALA A 41 -12.59 1.50 -17.37
CA ALA A 41 -13.59 1.63 -18.41
C ALA A 41 -13.34 2.82 -19.34
N GLN A 42 -13.93 2.74 -20.53
CA GLN A 42 -14.15 3.91 -21.39
C GLN A 42 -15.04 4.94 -20.67
N ALA A 43 -14.73 6.22 -20.79
CA ALA A 43 -15.57 7.29 -20.24
C ALA A 43 -16.89 7.45 -21.01
N LYS A 44 -16.93 6.99 -22.26
CA LYS A 44 -18.09 7.01 -23.18
C LYS A 44 -17.87 5.96 -24.26
N SER A 45 -18.89 5.67 -25.06
CA SER A 45 -18.70 4.89 -26.29
C SER A 45 -17.77 5.64 -27.25
N TYR A 46 -16.77 4.92 -27.76
CA TYR A 46 -15.84 5.38 -28.79
C TYR A 46 -16.10 4.72 -30.15
N ASP A 47 -17.34 4.29 -30.41
CA ASP A 47 -17.71 3.57 -31.65
C ASP A 47 -17.77 4.49 -32.87
N ALA A 48 -17.85 5.81 -32.65
CA ALA A 48 -17.91 6.78 -33.74
C ALA A 48 -16.60 6.82 -34.56
N PRO A 49 -16.68 6.94 -35.92
CA PRO A 49 -15.50 6.91 -36.79
C PRO A 49 -14.43 7.96 -36.49
N VAL A 50 -14.79 9.07 -35.85
CA VAL A 50 -13.85 10.12 -35.43
C VAL A 50 -12.78 9.60 -34.45
N TYR A 51 -13.07 8.51 -33.74
CA TYR A 51 -12.14 7.87 -32.80
C TYR A 51 -11.31 6.75 -33.45
N ASN A 52 -11.46 6.51 -34.75
CA ASN A 52 -10.70 5.48 -35.44
C ASN A 52 -9.20 5.78 -35.39
N GLY A 53 -8.43 4.83 -34.86
CA GLY A 53 -6.99 4.97 -34.66
C GLY A 53 -6.58 5.76 -33.41
N LEU A 54 -7.54 6.14 -32.55
CA LEU A 54 -7.24 6.55 -31.18
C LEU A 54 -6.78 5.33 -30.38
N MET A 55 -5.53 5.35 -29.96
CA MET A 55 -4.89 4.31 -29.15
C MET A 55 -4.70 4.81 -27.72
N ALA A 56 -4.79 3.90 -26.76
CA ALA A 56 -4.53 4.19 -25.35
C ALA A 56 -3.65 3.11 -24.70
N GLU A 57 -2.78 3.55 -23.80
CA GLU A 57 -1.99 2.73 -22.89
C GLU A 57 -2.29 3.20 -21.46
N VAL A 58 -2.38 2.25 -20.54
CA VAL A 58 -2.66 2.53 -19.13
C VAL A 58 -1.58 1.94 -18.26
N LYS A 59 -0.96 2.77 -17.43
CA LYS A 59 -0.03 2.34 -16.39
C LYS A 59 -0.69 2.53 -15.03
N LEU A 60 -0.71 1.46 -14.25
CA LEU A 60 -1.24 1.41 -12.90
C LEU A 60 -0.08 1.16 -11.96
N THR A 61 -0.05 1.87 -10.83
CA THR A 61 0.99 1.72 -9.83
C THR A 61 0.40 1.83 -8.45
N ILE A 62 0.87 1.00 -7.54
CA ILE A 62 0.67 1.12 -6.10
C ILE A 62 2.06 1.28 -5.48
N SER A 63 2.27 2.36 -4.74
CA SER A 63 3.49 2.61 -3.98
C SER A 63 3.20 2.71 -2.49
N LYS A 64 4.22 2.48 -1.67
CA LYS A 64 4.27 2.92 -0.28
C LYS A 64 4.88 4.30 -0.26
N GLU A 65 4.19 5.24 0.36
CA GLU A 65 4.65 6.61 0.56
C GLU A 65 4.96 6.84 2.03
N ASN A 66 6.16 7.34 2.34
CA ASN A 66 6.46 7.87 3.66
C ASN A 66 5.82 9.25 3.82
N ILE A 67 4.93 9.39 4.81
CA ILE A 67 4.11 10.59 5.01
C ILE A 67 4.98 11.83 5.36
N HIS A 68 6.15 11.63 5.96
CA HIS A 68 7.03 12.72 6.39
C HIS A 68 8.02 13.15 5.30
N THR A 69 8.60 12.18 4.58
CA THR A 69 9.66 12.47 3.60
C THR A 69 9.17 12.52 2.16
N GLY A 70 7.94 12.05 1.88
CA GLY A 70 7.42 11.89 0.52
C GLY A 70 8.11 10.79 -0.28
N ALA A 71 9.03 10.03 0.33
CA ALA A 71 9.73 8.95 -0.34
C ALA A 71 8.74 7.85 -0.75
N ASN A 72 8.81 7.43 -2.01
CA ASN A 72 7.90 6.46 -2.60
C ASN A 72 8.66 5.20 -3.02
N THR A 73 8.09 4.03 -2.70
CA THR A 73 8.60 2.72 -3.16
C THR A 73 7.46 1.96 -3.83
N ILE A 74 7.61 1.60 -5.10
CA ILE A 74 6.62 0.82 -5.83
C ILE A 74 6.52 -0.57 -5.19
N VAL A 75 5.30 -0.98 -4.86
CA VAL A 75 5.01 -2.34 -4.36
C VAL A 75 4.28 -3.19 -5.40
N TRP A 76 3.64 -2.55 -6.36
CA TRP A 76 3.03 -3.23 -7.50
C TRP A 76 2.85 -2.24 -8.65
N ASP A 77 3.05 -2.71 -9.87
CA ASP A 77 2.70 -2.00 -11.08
C ASP A 77 2.15 -2.95 -12.17
N SER A 78 1.46 -2.37 -13.14
CA SER A 78 1.01 -3.07 -14.32
C SER A 78 0.82 -2.09 -15.48
N THR A 79 1.12 -2.55 -16.68
CA THR A 79 0.86 -1.81 -17.91
C THR A 79 -0.11 -2.59 -18.78
N ILE A 80 -1.20 -1.93 -19.16
CA ILE A 80 -2.05 -2.38 -20.24
C ILE A 80 -1.49 -1.74 -21.51
N ASN A 81 -0.92 -2.58 -22.35
CA ASN A 81 -0.22 -2.15 -23.56
C ASN A 81 -1.10 -1.34 -24.48
N MET A 82 -0.44 -0.51 -25.29
CA MET A 82 -1.08 0.34 -26.30
C MET A 82 -2.02 -0.47 -27.18
N GLN A 83 -3.31 -0.13 -27.15
CA GLN A 83 -4.35 -0.75 -27.98
C GLN A 83 -5.41 0.28 -28.36
N ARG A 84 -6.29 -0.07 -29.30
CA ARG A 84 -7.38 0.82 -29.72
C ARG A 84 -8.28 1.13 -28.53
N ILE A 85 -8.69 2.39 -28.38
CA ILE A 85 -9.54 2.82 -27.26
C ILE A 85 -10.86 2.04 -27.20
N GLN A 86 -11.38 1.64 -28.37
CA GLN A 86 -12.59 0.83 -28.54
C GLN A 86 -12.49 -0.57 -27.92
N LEU A 87 -11.28 -1.12 -27.77
CA LEU A 87 -11.05 -2.45 -27.20
C LEU A 87 -11.04 -2.44 -25.66
N PHE A 88 -10.99 -1.25 -25.05
CA PHE A 88 -11.12 -1.16 -23.60
C PHE A 88 -12.56 -1.45 -23.15
N PRO A 89 -12.77 -1.92 -21.92
CA PRO A 89 -14.10 -2.26 -21.42
C PRO A 89 -15.05 -1.05 -21.41
N GLN A 90 -16.33 -1.30 -21.71
CA GLN A 90 -17.38 -0.28 -21.61
C GLN A 90 -17.73 0.03 -20.15
N ALA A 91 -18.22 1.24 -19.86
CA ALA A 91 -18.60 1.65 -18.50
C ALA A 91 -19.65 0.72 -17.82
N VAL A 92 -20.52 0.11 -18.62
CA VAL A 92 -21.53 -0.86 -18.16
C VAL A 92 -20.94 -2.20 -17.72
N SER A 93 -19.75 -2.55 -18.21
CA SER A 93 -19.04 -3.79 -17.90
C SER A 93 -17.53 -3.52 -17.78
N PRO A 94 -17.10 -2.82 -16.73
CA PRO A 94 -15.71 -2.43 -16.53
C PRO A 94 -14.81 -3.65 -16.25
N ALA A 95 -13.53 -3.55 -16.60
CA ALA A 95 -12.55 -4.52 -16.11
C ALA A 95 -12.16 -4.18 -14.67
N LEU A 96 -12.05 -5.20 -13.84
CA LEU A 96 -11.63 -5.07 -12.45
C LEU A 96 -10.26 -5.70 -12.24
N ILE A 97 -9.30 -4.90 -11.77
CA ILE A 97 -7.95 -5.36 -11.42
C ILE A 97 -7.79 -5.21 -9.92
N VAL A 98 -7.87 -6.32 -9.19
CA VAL A 98 -7.78 -6.36 -7.73
C VAL A 98 -6.39 -6.79 -7.29
N LYS A 99 -5.83 -6.07 -6.32
CA LYS A 99 -4.53 -6.36 -5.71
C LYS A 99 -4.62 -6.27 -4.20
N ASN A 100 -4.27 -7.38 -3.56
CA ASN A 100 -4.11 -7.47 -2.11
C ASN A 100 -2.64 -7.18 -1.79
N ILE A 101 -2.41 -6.13 -1.01
CA ILE A 101 -1.08 -5.77 -0.52
C ILE A 101 -0.96 -6.34 0.90
N GLY A 102 -0.47 -7.58 0.96
CA GLY A 102 -0.24 -8.30 2.21
C GLY A 102 1.13 -7.94 2.78
N ASN A 103 1.24 -6.80 3.46
CA ASN A 103 2.38 -6.44 4.28
C ASN A 103 1.95 -5.45 5.36
N ILE A 104 2.56 -5.53 6.55
CA ILE A 104 2.43 -4.49 7.57
C ILE A 104 2.92 -3.19 6.95
N ILE A 105 1.99 -2.28 6.66
CA ILE A 105 2.36 -0.90 6.33
C ILE A 105 2.73 -0.24 7.66
N PRO A 106 3.97 0.23 7.84
CA PRO A 106 4.34 0.93 9.06
C PRO A 106 3.45 2.16 9.28
N ASP A 107 3.21 2.56 10.54
CA ASP A 107 2.32 3.68 10.90
C ASP A 107 2.66 5.03 10.22
N ARG A 108 3.88 5.19 9.70
CA ARG A 108 4.34 6.39 8.97
C ARG A 108 4.33 6.23 7.45
N GLN A 109 3.72 5.15 6.95
CA GLN A 109 3.57 4.89 5.54
C GLN A 109 2.08 4.76 5.18
N GLN A 110 1.77 5.12 3.94
CA GLN A 110 0.46 4.94 3.35
C GLN A 110 0.61 4.34 1.95
N LEU A 111 -0.43 3.68 1.44
CA LEU A 111 -0.45 3.35 0.02
C LEU A 111 -0.79 4.59 -0.79
N ARG A 112 -0.16 4.71 -1.95
CA ARG A 112 -0.49 5.70 -2.95
C ARG A 112 -0.70 4.98 -4.27
N THR A 113 -1.87 5.21 -4.87
CA THR A 113 -2.18 4.70 -6.21
C THR A 113 -1.84 5.77 -7.23
N SER A 114 -1.23 5.38 -8.35
CA SER A 114 -1.00 6.25 -9.50
C SER A 114 -1.56 5.59 -10.74
N VAL A 115 -2.26 6.39 -11.55
CA VAL A 115 -2.83 5.99 -12.83
C VAL A 115 -2.31 6.95 -13.86
N VAL A 116 -1.62 6.43 -14.88
CA VAL A 116 -1.17 7.21 -16.03
C VAL A 116 -1.82 6.64 -17.28
N VAL A 117 -2.59 7.46 -17.98
CA VAL A 117 -3.15 7.13 -19.29
C VAL A 117 -2.40 7.91 -20.34
N ARG A 118 -1.94 7.22 -21.38
CA ARG A 118 -1.30 7.81 -22.56
C ARG A 118 -2.17 7.54 -23.78
N TYR A 119 -2.50 8.60 -24.52
CA TYR A 119 -3.25 8.50 -25.77
C TYR A 119 -2.36 8.83 -26.94
N ILE A 120 -2.54 8.12 -28.05
CA ILE A 120 -1.90 8.42 -29.34
C ILE A 120 -2.98 8.49 -30.41
N THR A 121 -2.92 9.53 -31.23
CA THR A 121 -3.76 9.66 -32.43
C THR A 121 -2.96 9.30 -33.69
N ASN A 122 -3.65 9.15 -34.82
CA ASN A 122 -3.02 8.92 -36.13
C ASN A 122 -2.04 10.03 -36.56
N GLN A 123 -2.13 11.21 -35.94
CA GLN A 123 -1.26 12.35 -36.19
C GLN A 123 -0.07 12.40 -35.21
N ASN A 124 0.16 11.33 -34.43
CA ASN A 124 1.19 11.20 -33.40
C ASN A 124 1.10 12.22 -32.24
N TYR A 125 -0.05 12.86 -32.05
CA TYR A 125 -0.28 13.66 -30.85
C TYR A 125 -0.37 12.74 -29.63
N THR A 126 0.47 13.04 -28.63
CA THR A 126 0.49 12.31 -27.36
C THR A 126 -0.13 13.16 -26.26
N TYR A 127 -1.12 12.61 -25.58
CA TYR A 127 -1.71 13.22 -24.38
C TYR A 127 -1.52 12.30 -23.18
N HIS A 128 -1.25 12.89 -22.01
CA HIS A 128 -1.08 12.17 -20.76
C HIS A 128 -2.04 12.69 -19.70
N LYS A 129 -2.70 11.77 -19.01
CA LYS A 129 -3.47 12.05 -17.78
C LYS A 129 -2.85 11.25 -16.65
N ALA A 130 -2.40 11.93 -15.60
CA ALA A 130 -1.85 11.31 -14.40
C ALA A 130 -2.73 11.67 -13.19
N VAL A 131 -3.18 10.67 -12.44
CA VAL A 131 -3.95 10.86 -11.21
C VAL A 131 -3.33 10.02 -10.10
N GLY A 132 -3.01 10.69 -8.99
CA GLY A 132 -2.49 10.05 -7.78
C GLY A 132 -3.49 10.17 -6.63
N THR A 133 -3.66 9.13 -5.84
CA THR A 133 -4.54 9.17 -4.65
C THR A 133 -3.90 8.41 -3.50
N ALA A 134 -3.85 9.04 -2.34
CA ALA A 134 -3.41 8.39 -1.11
C ALA A 134 -4.54 7.54 -0.52
N MET A 135 -4.16 6.41 0.07
CA MET A 135 -5.03 5.51 0.79
C MET A 135 -4.56 5.50 2.25
N PRO A 136 -5.36 6.07 3.19
CA PRO A 136 -4.98 6.13 4.59
C PRO A 136 -4.67 4.75 5.17
N HIS A 137 -3.75 4.71 6.14
CA HIS A 137 -3.24 3.49 6.77
C HIS A 137 -4.32 2.55 7.34
N HIS A 138 -5.41 3.10 7.88
CA HIS A 138 -6.53 2.33 8.45
C HIS A 138 -7.59 1.93 7.41
N THR A 139 -7.39 2.26 6.13
CA THR A 139 -8.33 1.88 5.08
C THR A 139 -7.99 0.48 4.58
N ASN A 140 -8.93 -0.48 4.66
CA ASN A 140 -8.68 -1.85 4.21
C ASN A 140 -8.97 -2.06 2.72
N PHE A 141 -9.77 -1.18 2.12
CA PHE A 141 -10.18 -1.30 0.72
C PHE A 141 -10.24 0.07 0.05
N LYS A 142 -9.68 0.17 -1.16
CA LYS A 142 -9.78 1.36 -2.02
C LYS A 142 -10.11 0.95 -3.44
N GLN A 143 -11.20 1.51 -3.97
CA GLN A 143 -11.49 1.47 -5.40
C GLN A 143 -10.95 2.72 -6.09
N VAL A 144 -10.35 2.55 -7.26
CA VAL A 144 -9.81 3.62 -8.11
C VAL A 144 -10.45 3.52 -9.49
N GLU A 145 -11.16 4.57 -9.88
CA GLU A 145 -11.76 4.68 -11.21
C GLU A 145 -10.70 5.08 -12.24
N VAL A 146 -10.58 4.29 -13.31
CA VAL A 146 -9.71 4.55 -14.44
C VAL A 146 -10.58 4.76 -15.68
N THR A 147 -10.84 6.03 -15.98
CA THR A 147 -11.68 6.45 -17.10
C THR A 147 -10.82 6.89 -18.28
N LEU A 148 -11.09 6.30 -19.44
CA LEU A 148 -10.41 6.58 -20.71
C LEU A 148 -11.17 7.55 -21.60
#